data_AF-A0A8H3B1A3-F1
#
_entry.id   AF-A0A8H3B1A3-F1
#
_cell.length_a   1.000
_cell.length_b   1.000
_cell.length_c   1.000
_cell.angle_alpha   90.00
_cell.angle_beta   90.00
_cell.angle_gamma   90.00
#
_symmetry.space_group_name_H-M   'P 1'
#
loop_
_entity.id
_entity.type
_entity.pdbx_description
1 polymer ?
#
loop_
_entity_poly.entity_id
_entity_poly.type
_entity_poly.pdbx_seq_one_letter_code
_entity_poly.pdbx_strand_id
1 'polypeptide(L)'
;MILTAIAKRNAEKRAQASGAQLGPMPENPIVLCHGLFGFDTLFGFVNYWKEVPEALEAAGAEVFVARVPATSATETRAAELRKQIDKKYPGRSVHLIGHSMGGLDCRCLVTHMMKGAKFKVLSVSTIATPHRGSAAADVLMSTPITKLPHFQSFLNLFPVGDGDGQAFASLSSDNTRTFNATTPDVEGVRYLSWGCSFVPGILDSVFWGAPFAAVQLKDGSNDGVVSVASAKWGEYLGTIEGVNHTEIIGHKVTHTRPTDILNLVGGNVFDHKQFYLKHARLLASDVEKQG
;
A
#
# COMPACT_ATOMS: atom_id res chain seq x y z
N MET A 1 -21.56 -15.20 -36.12
CA MET A 1 -22.71 -15.15 -35.17
C MET A 1 -22.51 -16.01 -33.92
N ILE A 2 -22.01 -17.24 -34.03
CA ILE A 2 -21.87 -18.18 -32.87
C ILE A 2 -20.83 -17.70 -31.83
N LEU A 3 -19.66 -17.20 -32.27
CA LEU A 3 -18.62 -16.66 -31.38
C LEU A 3 -19.11 -15.46 -30.53
N THR A 4 -19.93 -14.59 -31.11
CA THR A 4 -20.50 -13.41 -30.43
C THR A 4 -21.53 -13.82 -29.37
N ALA A 5 -22.31 -14.87 -29.63
CA ALA A 5 -23.28 -15.41 -28.67
C ALA A 5 -22.60 -16.10 -27.48
N ILE A 6 -21.48 -16.79 -27.70
CA ILE A 6 -20.68 -17.41 -26.63
C ILE A 6 -20.02 -16.34 -25.76
N ALA A 7 -19.45 -15.28 -26.37
CA ALA A 7 -18.87 -14.16 -25.65
C ALA A 7 -19.92 -13.43 -24.78
N LYS A 8 -21.12 -13.19 -25.32
CA LYS A 8 -22.23 -12.58 -24.61
C LYS A 8 -22.72 -13.44 -23.44
N ARG A 9 -22.88 -14.75 -23.65
CA ARG A 9 -23.28 -15.69 -22.60
C ARG A 9 -22.24 -15.83 -21.48
N ASN A 10 -20.95 -15.70 -21.81
CA ASN A 10 -19.88 -15.68 -20.83
C ASN A 10 -19.82 -14.35 -20.06
N ALA A 11 -20.11 -13.22 -20.71
CA ALA A 11 -20.27 -11.93 -20.05
C ALA A 11 -21.49 -11.91 -19.11
N GLU A 12 -22.62 -12.49 -19.54
CA GLU A 12 -23.82 -12.64 -18.72
C GLU A 12 -23.60 -13.58 -17.53
N LYS A 13 -22.86 -14.70 -17.71
CA LYS A 13 -22.44 -15.56 -16.59
C LYS A 13 -21.47 -14.87 -15.64
N ARG A 14 -20.56 -14.02 -16.14
CA ARG A 14 -19.68 -13.19 -15.29
C ARG A 14 -20.46 -12.10 -14.55
N ALA A 15 -21.48 -11.52 -15.19
CA ALA A 15 -22.39 -10.56 -14.58
C ALA A 15 -23.29 -11.21 -13.52
N GLN A 16 -23.76 -12.44 -13.75
CA GLN A 16 -24.47 -13.26 -12.76
C GLN A 16 -23.56 -13.72 -11.61
N ALA A 17 -22.29 -14.04 -11.89
CA ALA A 17 -21.30 -14.33 -10.86
C ALA A 17 -20.90 -13.07 -10.06
N SER A 18 -20.92 -11.88 -10.66
CA SER A 18 -20.79 -10.60 -9.94
C SER A 18 -22.06 -10.17 -9.21
N GLY A 19 -23.19 -10.80 -9.52
CA GLY A 19 -24.46 -10.69 -8.79
C GLY A 19 -24.60 -11.72 -7.67
N ALA A 20 -23.61 -12.60 -7.46
CA ALA A 20 -23.49 -13.32 -6.20
C ALA A 20 -23.36 -12.26 -5.10
N GLN A 21 -24.28 -12.30 -4.14
CA GLN A 21 -24.37 -11.37 -3.02
C GLN A 21 -22.96 -11.09 -2.50
N LEU A 22 -22.45 -9.89 -2.80
CA LEU A 22 -21.11 -9.49 -2.42
C LEU A 22 -20.99 -9.72 -0.91
N GLY A 23 -20.00 -10.51 -0.48
CA GLY A 23 -19.83 -10.89 0.93
C GLY A 23 -19.82 -9.67 1.88
N PRO A 24 -20.06 -9.88 3.19
CA PRO A 24 -20.19 -8.78 4.14
C PRO A 24 -18.91 -7.94 4.25
N MET A 25 -19.07 -6.68 4.65
CA MET A 25 -17.97 -5.86 5.14
C MET A 25 -17.58 -6.28 6.56
N PRO A 26 -16.32 -6.02 6.97
CA PRO A 26 -15.87 -6.38 8.31
C PRO A 26 -16.62 -5.58 9.37
N GLU A 27 -16.90 -6.22 10.51
CA GLU A 27 -17.53 -5.58 11.67
C GLU A 27 -16.54 -4.71 12.45
N ASN A 28 -15.25 -5.02 12.35
CA ASN A 28 -14.17 -4.28 12.98
C ASN A 28 -13.61 -3.18 12.07
N PRO A 29 -13.25 -2.01 12.62
CA PRO A 29 -12.77 -0.89 11.83
C PRO A 29 -11.53 -1.22 11.00
N ILE A 30 -11.48 -0.66 9.79
CA ILE A 30 -10.31 -0.68 8.91
C ILE A 30 -9.52 0.61 9.13
N VAL A 31 -8.25 0.47 9.49
CA VAL A 31 -7.30 1.59 9.61
C VAL A 31 -6.40 1.61 8.38
N LEU A 32 -6.51 2.68 7.57
CA LEU A 32 -5.68 2.90 6.40
C LEU A 32 -4.40 3.67 6.78
N CYS A 33 -3.24 3.06 6.55
CA CYS A 33 -1.92 3.59 6.93
C CYS A 33 -1.11 3.94 5.67
N HIS A 34 -0.91 5.24 5.44
CA HIS A 34 -0.17 5.74 4.27
C HIS A 34 1.34 5.52 4.40
N GLY A 35 2.04 5.51 3.26
CA GLY A 35 3.50 5.46 3.18
C GLY A 35 4.20 6.82 3.26
N LEU A 36 5.38 6.90 2.66
CA LEU A 36 6.20 8.12 2.57
C LEU A 36 5.45 9.26 1.86
N PHE A 37 5.72 10.52 2.25
CA PHE A 37 5.17 11.75 1.67
C PHE A 37 3.67 12.02 1.86
N GLY A 38 2.92 11.09 2.46
CA GLY A 38 1.61 11.33 3.10
C GLY A 38 0.64 12.35 2.47
N PHE A 39 -0.15 13.02 3.31
CA PHE A 39 -1.29 13.87 2.91
C PHE A 39 -0.90 15.26 2.40
N ASP A 40 0.38 15.65 2.54
CA ASP A 40 0.78 17.05 2.39
C ASP A 40 1.55 17.37 1.09
N THR A 41 1.94 16.38 0.28
CA THR A 41 2.89 16.63 -0.83
C THR A 41 2.43 16.34 -2.26
N LEU A 42 1.27 15.74 -2.52
CA LEU A 42 0.64 15.91 -3.85
C LEU A 42 -0.23 17.18 -3.82
N PHE A 43 0.37 18.33 -4.15
CA PHE A 43 -0.32 19.59 -4.42
C PHE A 43 -1.20 20.16 -3.29
N GLY A 44 -0.88 19.89 -2.02
CA GLY A 44 -1.49 20.54 -0.86
C GLY A 44 -2.98 20.27 -0.60
N PHE A 45 -3.64 19.41 -1.39
CA PHE A 45 -5.08 19.12 -1.28
C PHE A 45 -5.50 17.71 -1.73
N VAL A 46 -4.58 16.76 -1.93
CA VAL A 46 -4.95 15.46 -2.55
C VAL A 46 -5.05 14.33 -1.52
N ASN A 47 -6.22 13.68 -1.49
CA ASN A 47 -6.49 12.46 -0.74
C ASN A 47 -5.49 11.36 -1.14
N TYR A 48 -4.59 10.96 -0.23
CA TYR A 48 -3.62 9.87 -0.45
C TYR A 48 -4.31 8.61 -0.98
N TRP A 49 -5.46 8.29 -0.38
CA TRP A 49 -6.31 7.17 -0.72
C TRP A 49 -7.47 7.64 -1.59
N LYS A 50 -7.26 7.83 -2.89
CA LYS A 50 -8.24 8.47 -3.76
C LYS A 50 -9.57 7.70 -3.78
N GLU A 51 -10.60 8.22 -3.10
CA GLU A 51 -11.96 7.63 -3.02
C GLU A 51 -12.03 6.22 -2.42
N VAL A 52 -10.95 5.71 -1.81
CA VAL A 52 -10.94 4.39 -1.18
C VAL A 52 -11.70 4.38 0.14
N PRO A 53 -11.48 5.33 1.08
CA PRO A 53 -12.26 5.41 2.31
C PRO A 53 -13.75 5.53 2.01
N GLU A 54 -14.13 6.41 1.09
CA GLU A 54 -15.51 6.69 0.74
C GLU A 54 -16.19 5.46 0.11
N ALA A 55 -15.47 4.69 -0.72
CA ALA A 55 -15.99 3.46 -1.29
C ALA A 55 -16.22 2.36 -0.23
N LEU A 56 -15.30 2.22 0.72
CA LEU A 56 -15.41 1.27 1.82
C LEU A 56 -16.56 1.65 2.78
N GLU A 57 -16.66 2.92 3.13
CA GLU A 57 -17.73 3.47 3.98
C GLU A 57 -19.10 3.32 3.31
N ALA A 58 -19.20 3.62 2.01
CA ALA A 58 -20.43 3.43 1.24
C ALA A 58 -20.86 1.95 1.15
N ALA A 59 -19.92 1.01 1.26
CA ALA A 59 -20.19 -0.41 1.33
C ALA A 59 -20.54 -0.91 2.76
N GLY A 60 -20.43 -0.05 3.78
CA GLY A 60 -20.80 -0.34 5.17
C GLY A 60 -19.63 -0.66 6.10
N ALA A 61 -18.37 -0.51 5.67
CA ALA A 61 -17.22 -0.66 6.56
C ALA A 61 -16.99 0.61 7.38
N GLU A 62 -16.59 0.48 8.64
CA GLU A 62 -16.07 1.61 9.41
C GLU A 62 -14.59 1.83 9.05
N VAL A 63 -14.23 3.04 8.61
CA VAL A 63 -12.87 3.36 8.14
C VAL A 63 -12.26 4.48 8.96
N PHE A 64 -10.98 4.34 9.28
CA PHE A 64 -10.15 5.39 9.84
C PHE A 64 -8.88 5.57 9.03
N VAL A 65 -8.68 6.78 8.51
CA VAL A 65 -7.48 7.13 7.76
C VAL A 65 -6.47 7.76 8.72
N ALA A 66 -5.42 7.01 9.05
CA ALA A 66 -4.38 7.47 9.97
C ALA A 66 -3.49 8.54 9.32
N ARG A 67 -2.95 9.45 10.14
CA ARG A 67 -2.03 10.50 9.70
C ARG A 67 -0.74 10.46 10.51
N VAL A 68 0.35 10.01 9.90
CA VAL A 68 1.66 9.92 10.57
C VAL A 68 2.66 10.86 9.89
N PRO A 69 3.74 11.30 10.58
CA PRO A 69 4.73 12.20 10.00
C PRO A 69 5.27 11.66 8.66
N ALA A 70 5.26 12.50 7.63
CA ALA A 70 5.48 12.09 6.25
C ALA A 70 6.86 11.47 5.99
N THR A 71 7.89 11.86 6.75
CA THR A 71 9.30 11.46 6.50
C THR A 71 10.06 10.95 7.72
N SER A 72 9.37 10.66 8.83
CA SER A 72 10.02 10.11 10.02
C SER A 72 10.40 8.63 9.91
N ALA A 73 11.29 8.17 10.79
CA ALA A 73 11.53 6.74 11.02
C ALA A 73 10.26 5.94 11.35
N THR A 74 10.27 4.64 11.02
CA THR A 74 9.17 3.69 11.23
C THR A 74 8.64 3.68 12.66
N GLU A 75 9.54 3.71 13.66
CA GLU A 75 9.17 3.68 15.08
C GLU A 75 8.37 4.92 15.48
N THR A 76 8.81 6.10 15.05
CA THR A 76 8.11 7.37 15.31
C THR A 76 6.73 7.36 14.67
N ARG A 77 6.63 6.88 13.43
CA ARG A 77 5.36 6.76 12.70
C ARG A 77 4.41 5.76 13.36
N ALA A 78 4.92 4.59 13.77
CA ALA A 78 4.16 3.56 14.47
C ALA A 78 3.64 4.04 15.84
N ALA A 79 4.42 4.84 16.58
CA ALA A 79 4.00 5.41 17.85
C ALA A 79 2.83 6.40 17.69
N GLU A 80 2.88 7.26 16.66
CA GLU A 80 1.78 8.18 16.37
C GLU A 80 0.54 7.41 15.85
N LEU A 81 0.73 6.39 15.00
CA LEU A 81 -0.35 5.49 14.57
C LEU A 81 -1.06 4.86 15.79
N ARG A 82 -0.31 4.31 16.73
CA ARG A 82 -0.86 3.72 17.97
C ARG A 82 -1.69 4.72 18.75
N LYS A 83 -1.18 5.93 18.97
CA LYS A 83 -1.87 6.98 19.74
C LYS A 83 -3.22 7.35 19.11
N GLN A 84 -3.28 7.40 17.79
CA GLN A 84 -4.52 7.70 17.08
C GLN A 84 -5.56 6.58 17.22
N ILE A 85 -5.13 5.32 17.07
CA ILE A 85 -6.03 4.17 17.23
C ILE A 85 -6.49 4.03 18.68
N ASP A 86 -5.59 4.21 19.67
CA ASP A 86 -5.93 4.21 21.11
C ASP A 86 -7.02 5.22 21.44
N LYS A 87 -6.97 6.40 20.82
CA LYS A 87 -7.95 7.47 21.02
C LYS A 87 -9.27 7.17 20.32
N LYS A 88 -9.22 6.63 19.11
CA LYS A 88 -10.39 6.43 18.23
C LYS A 88 -11.16 5.14 18.57
N TYR A 89 -10.46 4.08 18.96
CA TYR A 89 -10.97 2.72 19.07
C TYR A 89 -10.68 2.01 20.41
N PRO A 90 -10.86 2.67 21.58
CA PRO A 90 -10.69 2.00 22.85
C PRO A 90 -11.68 0.82 23.00
N GLY A 91 -11.17 -0.33 23.40
CA GLY A 91 -11.91 -1.59 23.59
C GLY A 91 -12.24 -2.35 22.30
N ARG A 92 -11.92 -1.81 21.12
CA ARG A 92 -12.23 -2.46 19.83
C ARG A 92 -11.04 -3.26 19.31
N SER A 93 -11.33 -4.18 18.40
CA SER A 93 -10.34 -4.80 17.53
C SER A 93 -10.32 -4.06 16.19
N VAL A 94 -9.19 -4.00 15.49
CA VAL A 94 -9.05 -3.30 14.21
C VAL A 94 -8.28 -4.12 13.18
N HIS A 95 -8.53 -3.85 11.90
CA HIS A 95 -7.70 -4.30 10.78
C HIS A 95 -6.80 -3.17 10.31
N LEU A 96 -5.51 -3.43 10.15
CA LEU A 96 -4.57 -2.45 9.58
C LEU A 96 -4.34 -2.76 8.09
N ILE A 97 -4.46 -1.76 7.23
CA ILE A 97 -4.08 -1.84 5.81
C ILE A 97 -3.02 -0.78 5.55
N GLY A 98 -1.77 -1.21 5.40
CA GLY A 98 -0.63 -0.34 5.14
C GLY A 98 -0.20 -0.39 3.68
N HIS A 99 -0.08 0.79 3.06
CA HIS A 99 0.52 0.92 1.73
C HIS A 99 1.98 1.38 1.85
N SER A 100 2.88 0.80 1.05
CA SER A 100 4.29 1.20 1.01
C SER A 100 4.91 1.15 2.42
N MET A 101 5.58 2.20 2.87
CA MET A 101 6.14 2.32 4.23
C MET A 101 5.08 2.12 5.34
N GLY A 102 3.81 2.43 5.09
CA GLY A 102 2.73 2.24 6.07
C GLY A 102 2.58 0.79 6.53
N GLY A 103 2.94 -0.19 5.70
CA GLY A 103 2.97 -1.60 6.11
C GLY A 103 4.08 -1.93 7.11
N LEU A 104 5.22 -1.22 7.05
CA LEU A 104 6.28 -1.34 8.06
C LEU A 104 5.84 -0.71 9.38
N ASP A 105 5.16 0.43 9.33
CA ASP A 105 4.60 1.07 10.54
C ASP A 105 3.63 0.13 11.26
N CYS A 106 2.74 -0.54 10.52
CA CYS A 106 1.81 -1.52 11.07
C CYS A 106 2.54 -2.68 11.77
N ARG A 107 3.56 -3.26 11.13
CA ARG A 107 4.35 -4.35 11.72
C ARG A 107 5.10 -3.91 12.97
N CYS A 108 5.69 -2.72 12.93
CA CYS A 108 6.39 -2.12 14.07
C CYS A 108 5.44 -1.93 15.25
N LEU A 109 4.27 -1.34 15.01
CA LEU A 109 3.23 -1.14 16.02
C LEU A 109 2.81 -2.46 16.67
N VAL A 110 2.45 -3.46 15.86
CA VAL A 110 1.93 -4.73 16.37
C VAL A 110 2.96 -5.47 17.22
N THR A 111 4.22 -5.46 16.79
CA THR A 111 5.28 -6.21 17.47
C THR A 111 5.78 -5.51 18.73
N HIS A 112 5.97 -4.19 18.67
CA HIS A 112 6.72 -3.47 19.71
C HIS A 112 5.85 -2.64 20.64
N MET A 113 4.63 -2.29 20.22
CA MET A 113 3.88 -1.21 20.87
C MET A 113 2.50 -1.64 21.39
N MET A 114 2.12 -2.91 21.28
CA MET A 114 0.82 -3.37 21.76
C MET A 114 0.71 -3.44 23.29
N LYS A 115 1.83 -3.42 24.03
CA LYS A 115 1.79 -3.38 25.51
C LYS A 115 1.06 -2.11 25.98
N GLY A 116 -0.01 -2.30 26.74
CA GLY A 116 -0.85 -1.21 27.25
C GLY A 116 -1.66 -0.48 26.18
N ALA A 117 -1.73 -1.00 24.95
CA ALA A 117 -2.67 -0.51 23.95
C ALA A 117 -4.11 -0.78 24.40
N LYS A 118 -5.02 0.13 24.04
CA LYS A 118 -6.44 0.06 24.38
C LYS A 118 -7.27 -0.62 23.29
N PHE A 119 -6.64 -1.18 22.26
CA PHE A 119 -7.28 -1.89 21.15
C PHE A 119 -6.54 -3.20 20.87
N LYS A 120 -7.14 -4.05 20.04
CA LYS A 120 -6.50 -5.25 19.50
C LYS A 120 -6.32 -5.13 17.98
N VAL A 121 -5.32 -5.82 17.42
CA VAL A 121 -5.14 -5.90 15.97
C VAL A 121 -5.50 -7.31 15.52
N LEU A 122 -6.43 -7.43 14.58
CA LEU A 122 -6.84 -8.73 14.00
C LEU A 122 -5.98 -9.11 12.81
N SER A 123 -5.63 -8.12 11.98
CA SER A 123 -4.78 -8.35 10.82
C SER A 123 -3.92 -7.15 10.46
N VAL A 124 -2.81 -7.45 9.80
CA VAL A 124 -1.98 -6.49 9.06
C VAL A 124 -1.98 -6.90 7.59
N SER A 125 -2.53 -6.05 6.74
CA SER A 125 -2.47 -6.20 5.29
C SER A 125 -1.49 -5.20 4.70
N THR A 126 -0.45 -5.68 4.04
CA THR A 126 0.57 -4.82 3.42
C THR A 126 0.44 -4.81 1.91
N ILE A 127 0.37 -3.61 1.34
CA ILE A 127 0.17 -3.39 -0.09
C ILE A 127 1.41 -2.69 -0.63
N ALA A 128 2.15 -3.36 -1.51
CA ALA A 128 3.38 -2.82 -2.11
C ALA A 128 4.42 -2.36 -1.07
N THR A 129 4.48 -3.01 0.09
CA THR A 129 5.41 -2.62 1.17
C THR A 129 6.81 -3.15 0.92
N PRO A 130 7.87 -2.33 1.03
CA PRO A 130 9.25 -2.78 0.82
C PRO A 130 9.78 -3.53 2.06
N HIS A 131 9.29 -4.74 2.33
CA HIS A 131 9.70 -5.51 3.51
C HIS A 131 11.18 -5.90 3.50
N ARG A 132 11.83 -5.94 2.34
CA ARG A 132 13.28 -6.20 2.18
C ARG A 132 14.00 -5.00 1.57
N GLY A 133 13.40 -3.83 1.73
CA GLY A 133 13.89 -2.57 1.22
C GLY A 133 13.57 -2.36 -0.25
N SER A 134 14.16 -1.30 -0.80
CA SER A 134 13.98 -0.88 -2.18
C SER A 134 15.33 -0.56 -2.81
N ALA A 135 15.67 -1.21 -3.93
CA ALA A 135 16.85 -0.84 -4.71
C ALA A 135 16.81 0.62 -5.18
N ALA A 136 15.62 1.16 -5.45
CA ALA A 136 15.46 2.58 -5.79
C ALA A 136 15.85 3.48 -4.61
N ALA A 137 15.48 3.10 -3.37
CA ALA A 137 15.92 3.82 -2.17
C ALA A 137 17.44 3.69 -1.97
N ASP A 138 18.02 2.51 -2.17
CA ASP A 138 19.47 2.31 -2.07
C ASP A 138 20.25 3.19 -3.08
N VAL A 139 19.78 3.24 -4.33
CA VAL A 139 20.37 4.11 -5.38
C VAL A 139 20.22 5.60 -5.02
N LEU A 140 19.06 6.02 -4.53
CA LEU A 140 18.87 7.39 -4.05
C LEU A 140 19.85 7.72 -2.91
N MET A 141 19.97 6.85 -1.90
CA MET A 141 20.83 7.07 -0.73
C MET A 141 22.33 7.01 -1.06
N SER A 142 22.72 6.27 -2.10
CA SER A 142 24.11 6.21 -2.58
C SER A 142 24.51 7.40 -3.46
N THR A 143 23.54 8.18 -3.96
CA THR A 143 23.81 9.33 -4.82
C THR A 143 24.43 10.47 -4.00
N PRO A 144 25.60 11.03 -4.35
CA PRO A 144 26.30 12.06 -3.55
C PRO A 144 25.46 13.31 -3.25
N ILE A 145 24.47 13.60 -4.12
CA ILE A 145 23.57 14.74 -3.94
C ILE A 145 22.77 14.65 -2.63
N THR A 146 22.44 13.44 -2.16
CA THR A 146 21.66 13.25 -0.92
C THR A 146 22.46 13.53 0.34
N LYS A 147 23.79 13.57 0.24
CA LYS A 147 24.72 13.94 1.32
C LYS A 147 25.00 15.44 1.39
N LEU A 148 24.51 16.23 0.41
CA LEU A 148 24.65 17.67 0.43
C LEU A 148 23.65 18.28 1.42
N PRO A 149 24.05 19.25 2.25
CA PRO A 149 23.11 19.94 3.17
C PRO A 149 21.94 20.60 2.42
N HIS A 150 22.15 20.98 1.16
CA HIS A 150 21.11 21.52 0.28
C HIS A 150 20.04 20.50 -0.12
N PHE A 151 20.32 19.20 -0.09
CA PHE A 151 19.30 18.18 -0.34
C PHE A 151 18.32 18.07 0.82
N GLN A 152 18.81 18.15 2.06
CA GLN A 152 17.93 18.28 3.23
C GLN A 152 17.11 19.59 3.18
N SER A 153 17.73 20.70 2.76
CA SER A 153 17.00 21.96 2.54
C SER A 153 15.99 21.89 1.40
N PHE A 154 16.25 21.11 0.34
CA PHE A 154 15.34 20.84 -0.77
C PHE A 154 14.17 19.96 -0.35
N LEU A 155 14.41 18.93 0.47
CA LEU A 155 13.34 18.17 1.14
C LEU A 155 12.49 19.10 2.02
N ASN A 156 13.11 20.00 2.78
CA ASN A 156 12.40 21.00 3.58
C ASN A 156 11.66 22.07 2.75
N LEU A 157 11.95 22.19 1.43
CA LEU A 157 11.33 23.17 0.52
C LEU A 157 10.08 22.61 -0.17
N PHE A 158 9.96 21.29 -0.29
CA PHE A 158 8.64 20.67 -0.44
C PHE A 158 7.90 20.77 0.89
N PRO A 159 6.56 20.85 0.93
CA PRO A 159 5.77 20.74 2.16
C PRO A 159 5.85 19.31 2.73
N VAL A 160 7.04 18.94 3.18
CA VAL A 160 7.52 17.62 3.63
C VAL A 160 8.12 17.77 5.05
N GLY A 161 8.00 18.98 5.63
CA GLY A 161 8.66 19.42 6.86
C GLY A 161 8.19 18.76 8.15
N ASP A 162 7.35 17.74 8.08
CA ASP A 162 6.95 16.89 9.20
C ASP A 162 7.74 15.56 9.17
N GLY A 163 8.93 15.57 9.78
CA GLY A 163 9.66 14.35 10.09
C GLY A 163 11.14 14.55 10.34
N ASP A 164 11.82 13.50 10.82
CA ASP A 164 13.26 13.52 11.09
C ASP A 164 14.13 13.20 9.86
N GLY A 165 13.51 12.99 8.69
CA GLY A 165 14.18 12.68 7.43
C GLY A 165 14.74 11.26 7.34
N GLN A 166 14.55 10.41 8.35
CA GLN A 166 15.14 9.07 8.41
C GLN A 166 14.37 8.01 7.61
N ALA A 167 13.21 8.34 7.04
CA ALA A 167 12.38 7.37 6.35
C ALA A 167 13.11 6.66 5.20
N PHE A 168 13.94 7.36 4.42
CA PHE A 168 14.72 6.72 3.34
C PHE A 168 15.75 5.72 3.88
N ALA A 169 16.36 6.01 5.02
CA ALA A 169 17.23 5.06 5.69
C ALA A 169 16.43 3.84 6.15
N SER A 170 15.24 4.01 6.73
CA SER A 170 14.37 2.90 7.14
C SER A 170 13.96 1.96 5.99
N LEU A 171 14.00 2.44 4.74
CA LEU A 171 13.63 1.67 3.54
C LEU A 171 14.83 1.00 2.83
N SER A 172 16.05 1.16 3.34
CA SER A 172 17.23 0.48 2.78
C SER A 172 17.18 -1.03 3.01
N SER A 173 17.84 -1.80 2.13
CA SER A 173 17.89 -3.27 2.29
C SER A 173 18.53 -3.71 3.61
N ASP A 174 19.53 -2.98 4.12
CA ASP A 174 20.21 -3.34 5.36
C ASP A 174 19.35 -3.05 6.59
N ASN A 175 18.70 -1.89 6.62
CA ASN A 175 17.85 -1.54 7.75
C ASN A 175 16.60 -2.42 7.80
N THR A 176 16.01 -2.74 6.65
CA THR A 176 14.86 -3.67 6.58
C THR A 176 15.23 -5.10 6.97
N ARG A 177 16.48 -5.55 6.74
CA ARG A 177 16.97 -6.82 7.26
C ARG A 177 16.97 -6.84 8.79
N THR A 178 17.56 -5.81 9.41
CA THR A 178 17.56 -5.66 10.87
C THR A 178 16.14 -5.54 11.41
N PHE A 179 15.31 -4.70 10.79
CA PHE A 179 13.90 -4.54 11.12
C PHE A 179 13.16 -5.87 11.11
N ASN A 180 13.34 -6.71 10.09
CA ASN A 180 12.69 -8.01 10.02
C ASN A 180 13.16 -8.98 11.11
N ALA A 181 14.45 -8.94 11.48
CA ALA A 181 14.98 -9.76 12.55
C ALA A 181 14.41 -9.38 13.92
N THR A 182 14.14 -8.10 14.15
CA THR A 182 13.61 -7.59 15.42
C THR A 182 12.09 -7.44 15.43
N THR A 183 11.42 -7.53 14.28
CA THR A 183 9.97 -7.30 14.13
C THR A 183 9.29 -8.56 13.54
N PRO A 184 9.33 -9.70 14.25
CA PRO A 184 8.63 -10.92 13.82
C PRO A 184 7.11 -10.74 13.87
N ASP A 185 6.41 -11.62 13.18
CA ASP A 185 4.95 -11.67 13.24
C ASP A 185 4.47 -12.10 14.64
N VAL A 186 3.40 -11.48 15.11
CA VAL A 186 2.80 -11.76 16.43
C VAL A 186 1.70 -12.82 16.29
N GLU A 187 1.76 -13.84 17.14
CA GLU A 187 0.75 -14.90 17.19
C GLU A 187 -0.65 -14.34 17.43
N GLY A 188 -1.65 -14.89 16.73
CA GLY A 188 -3.04 -14.41 16.78
C GLY A 188 -3.35 -13.20 15.88
N VAL A 189 -2.35 -12.62 15.21
CA VAL A 189 -2.55 -11.58 14.19
C VAL A 189 -2.36 -12.19 12.80
N ARG A 190 -3.30 -11.94 11.88
CA ARG A 190 -3.17 -12.39 10.48
C ARG A 190 -2.33 -11.41 9.67
N TYR A 191 -1.30 -11.90 8.98
CA TYR A 191 -0.44 -11.09 8.11
C TYR A 191 -0.68 -11.47 6.65
N LEU A 192 -1.15 -10.51 5.87
CA LEU A 192 -1.52 -10.67 4.46
C LEU A 192 -0.71 -9.68 3.63
N SER A 193 -0.31 -10.03 2.42
CA SER A 193 0.38 -9.09 1.54
C SER A 193 0.02 -9.20 0.06
N TRP A 194 0.12 -8.05 -0.60
CA TRP A 194 -0.04 -7.88 -2.04
C TRP A 194 1.17 -7.15 -2.62
N GLY A 195 1.64 -7.61 -3.77
CA GLY A 195 2.61 -6.89 -4.59
C GLY A 195 1.94 -6.21 -5.78
N CYS A 196 2.63 -5.25 -6.39
CA CYS A 196 2.26 -4.68 -7.67
C CYS A 196 3.40 -4.87 -8.67
N SER A 197 3.09 -4.92 -9.96
CA SER A 197 4.09 -4.91 -11.01
C SER A 197 3.57 -4.20 -12.25
N PHE A 198 4.45 -3.50 -12.97
CA PHE A 198 4.11 -2.91 -14.26
C PHE A 198 5.30 -2.86 -15.19
N VAL A 199 5.02 -2.59 -16.47
CA VAL A 199 6.04 -2.25 -17.47
C VAL A 199 5.83 -0.78 -17.84
N PRO A 200 6.83 0.11 -17.58
CA PRO A 200 6.71 1.53 -17.91
C PRO A 200 6.47 1.76 -19.41
N GLY A 201 5.51 2.63 -19.73
CA GLY A 201 5.39 3.23 -21.07
C GLY A 201 6.44 4.32 -21.30
N ILE A 202 6.40 4.96 -22.48
CA ILE A 202 7.33 6.02 -22.86
C ILE A 202 7.22 7.21 -21.89
N LEU A 203 6.00 7.67 -21.57
CA LEU A 203 5.83 8.78 -20.63
C LEU A 203 6.05 8.38 -19.18
N ASP A 204 5.75 7.13 -18.80
CA ASP A 204 6.08 6.64 -17.45
C ASP A 204 7.59 6.64 -17.22
N SER A 205 8.39 6.38 -18.26
CA SER A 205 9.85 6.34 -18.16
C SER A 205 10.45 7.68 -17.73
N VAL A 206 9.75 8.80 -17.95
CA VAL A 206 10.18 10.12 -17.47
C VAL A 206 10.16 10.20 -15.94
N PHE A 207 9.14 9.59 -15.30
CA PHE A 207 8.94 9.68 -13.84
C PHE A 207 9.45 8.44 -13.10
N TRP A 208 9.20 7.26 -13.66
CA TRP A 208 9.48 5.97 -13.06
C TRP A 208 10.69 5.27 -13.65
N GLY A 209 11.24 5.72 -14.79
CA GLY A 209 12.25 4.96 -15.54
C GLY A 209 13.50 4.63 -14.73
N ALA A 210 14.10 5.64 -14.09
CA ALA A 210 15.29 5.44 -13.26
C ALA A 210 15.04 4.56 -12.01
N PRO A 211 14.05 4.84 -11.14
CA PRO A 211 13.79 3.99 -9.97
C PRO A 211 13.32 2.59 -10.38
N PHE A 212 12.51 2.45 -11.43
CA PHE A 212 12.09 1.17 -11.98
C PHE A 212 13.31 0.36 -12.45
N ALA A 213 14.22 0.97 -13.21
CA ALA A 213 15.41 0.30 -13.71
C ALA A 213 16.33 -0.16 -12.58
N ALA A 214 16.51 0.67 -11.54
CA ALA A 214 17.28 0.29 -10.36
C ALA A 214 16.75 -0.98 -9.69
N VAL A 215 15.42 -1.06 -9.51
CA VAL A 215 14.77 -2.25 -8.93
C VAL A 215 14.77 -3.42 -9.90
N GLN A 216 14.49 -3.18 -11.19
CA GLN A 216 14.43 -4.21 -12.22
C GLN A 216 15.77 -4.94 -12.38
N LEU A 217 16.88 -4.21 -12.36
CA LEU A 217 18.23 -4.77 -12.50
C LEU A 217 18.65 -5.61 -11.29
N LYS A 218 18.22 -5.23 -10.08
CA LYS A 218 18.62 -5.89 -8.83
C LYS A 218 17.67 -7.02 -8.41
N ASP A 219 16.36 -6.74 -8.45
CA ASP A 219 15.33 -7.54 -7.79
C ASP A 219 14.21 -8.03 -8.75
N GLY A 220 14.23 -7.63 -10.02
CA GLY A 220 13.28 -8.05 -11.05
C GLY A 220 11.95 -7.27 -11.05
N SER A 221 10.86 -7.98 -11.35
CA SER A 221 9.52 -7.37 -11.51
C SER A 221 9.15 -6.48 -10.33
N ASN A 222 8.70 -5.26 -10.63
CA ASN A 222 8.47 -4.22 -9.62
C ASN A 222 7.38 -3.23 -10.03
N ASP A 223 6.93 -2.44 -9.06
CA ASP A 223 5.89 -1.42 -9.23
C ASP A 223 6.44 -0.02 -9.49
N GLY A 224 7.75 0.10 -9.76
CA GLY A 224 8.46 1.36 -9.98
C GLY A 224 9.43 1.68 -8.86
N VAL A 225 9.17 1.23 -7.63
CA VAL A 225 10.04 1.47 -6.48
C VAL A 225 10.19 0.27 -5.56
N VAL A 226 9.26 -0.68 -5.56
CA VAL A 226 9.28 -1.88 -4.74
C VAL A 226 9.19 -3.11 -5.61
N SER A 227 10.11 -4.05 -5.43
CA SER A 227 10.06 -5.33 -6.12
C SER A 227 8.95 -6.22 -5.57
N VAL A 228 8.39 -7.06 -6.44
CA VAL A 228 7.42 -8.09 -6.03
C VAL A 228 8.02 -9.00 -4.95
N ALA A 229 9.31 -9.30 -5.03
CA ALA A 229 10.01 -10.08 -4.02
C ALA A 229 10.07 -9.37 -2.65
N SER A 230 10.32 -8.06 -2.63
CA SER A 230 10.33 -7.26 -1.41
C SER A 230 8.91 -7.12 -0.81
N ALA A 231 7.87 -7.06 -1.66
CA ALA A 231 6.48 -6.95 -1.22
C ALA A 231 5.90 -8.19 -0.52
N LYS A 232 6.50 -9.38 -0.69
CA LYS A 232 6.01 -10.63 -0.09
C LYS A 232 6.23 -10.68 1.42
N TRP A 233 5.15 -10.82 2.20
CA TRP A 233 5.19 -11.02 3.66
C TRP A 233 3.98 -11.79 4.18
N GLY A 234 4.15 -12.58 5.24
CA GLY A 234 3.08 -13.44 5.77
C GLY A 234 2.47 -14.31 4.67
N GLU A 235 1.15 -14.36 4.62
CA GLU A 235 0.39 -14.97 3.53
C GLU A 235 0.35 -14.03 2.32
N TYR A 236 1.07 -14.40 1.25
CA TYR A 236 1.10 -13.63 0.01
C TYR A 236 -0.10 -13.96 -0.87
N LEU A 237 -1.00 -12.99 -1.03
CA LEU A 237 -2.27 -13.17 -1.75
C LEU A 237 -2.15 -12.98 -3.26
N GLY A 238 -1.12 -12.27 -3.73
CA GLY A 238 -0.82 -12.18 -5.16
C GLY A 238 -0.12 -10.89 -5.59
N THR A 239 0.13 -10.82 -6.90
CA THR A 239 0.67 -9.64 -7.59
C THR A 239 -0.41 -9.01 -8.45
N ILE A 240 -0.59 -7.70 -8.33
CA ILE A 240 -1.48 -6.91 -9.18
C ILE A 240 -0.66 -6.44 -10.39
N GLU A 241 -0.93 -7.03 -11.55
CA GLU A 241 -0.21 -6.74 -12.78
C GLU A 241 -0.74 -5.48 -13.48
N GLY A 242 0.17 -4.75 -14.13
CA GLY A 242 -0.15 -3.52 -14.85
C GLY A 242 -0.45 -2.32 -13.96
N VAL A 243 -0.05 -2.38 -12.69
CA VAL A 243 -0.29 -1.35 -11.68
C VAL A 243 1.03 -0.92 -11.06
N ASN A 244 1.32 0.38 -11.10
CA ASN A 244 2.50 0.94 -10.44
C ASN A 244 2.20 1.32 -8.98
N HIS A 245 3.22 1.79 -8.27
CA HIS A 245 3.18 2.08 -6.84
C HIS A 245 2.15 3.14 -6.42
N THR A 246 1.80 4.10 -7.27
CA THR A 246 0.81 5.15 -6.93
C THR A 246 -0.59 4.84 -7.44
N GLU A 247 -0.69 4.00 -8.46
CA GLU A 247 -1.97 3.61 -9.04
C GLU A 247 -2.80 2.73 -8.14
N ILE A 248 -2.15 1.91 -7.31
CA ILE A 248 -2.83 1.08 -6.32
C ILE A 248 -3.62 1.92 -5.30
N ILE A 249 -3.23 3.18 -5.08
CA ILE A 249 -3.95 4.16 -4.25
C ILE A 249 -4.76 5.19 -5.09
N GLY A 250 -4.91 4.95 -6.39
CA GLY A 250 -5.76 5.71 -7.31
C GLY A 250 -5.08 6.89 -8.01
N HIS A 251 -3.77 7.07 -7.84
CA HIS A 251 -3.01 8.14 -8.50
C HIS A 251 -2.31 7.62 -9.76
N LYS A 252 -2.97 7.82 -10.90
CA LYS A 252 -2.39 7.58 -12.23
C LYS A 252 -1.51 8.75 -12.64
N VAL A 253 -0.22 8.50 -12.82
CA VAL A 253 0.76 9.52 -13.27
C VAL A 253 0.73 9.67 -14.79
N THR A 254 0.51 8.60 -15.56
CA THR A 254 0.34 8.67 -17.02
C THR A 254 -0.71 7.68 -17.54
N HIS A 255 -1.24 7.95 -18.73
CA HIS A 255 -2.22 7.10 -19.44
C HIS A 255 -1.63 6.53 -20.75
N THR A 256 -0.40 6.01 -20.71
CA THR A 256 0.35 5.70 -21.95
C THR A 256 0.82 4.27 -22.12
N ARG A 257 0.48 3.37 -21.20
CA ARG A 257 0.91 1.97 -21.31
C ARG A 257 0.05 1.23 -22.33
N PRO A 258 0.54 0.12 -22.90
CA PRO A 258 -0.26 -0.74 -23.77
C PRO A 258 -1.59 -1.17 -23.11
N THR A 259 -1.59 -1.38 -21.79
CA THR A 259 -2.80 -1.64 -20.99
C THR A 259 -3.77 -0.45 -21.01
N ASP A 260 -3.27 0.78 -20.94
CA ASP A 260 -4.08 2.00 -21.04
C ASP A 260 -4.63 2.24 -22.47
N ILE A 261 -3.89 1.86 -23.51
CA ILE A 261 -4.38 1.88 -24.90
C ILE A 261 -5.47 0.82 -25.11
N LEU A 262 -5.29 -0.38 -24.55
CA LEU A 262 -6.32 -1.41 -24.53
C LEU A 262 -7.58 -0.94 -23.77
N ASN A 263 -7.42 -0.13 -22.72
CA ASN A 263 -8.54 0.47 -22.00
C ASN A 263 -9.35 1.45 -22.86
N LEU A 264 -8.72 2.23 -23.75
CA LEU A 264 -9.42 3.11 -24.70
C LEU A 264 -10.28 2.33 -25.70
N VAL A 265 -9.95 1.05 -25.96
CA VAL A 265 -10.72 0.15 -26.83
C VAL A 265 -11.60 -0.84 -26.05
N GLY A 266 -11.88 -0.56 -24.77
CA GLY A 266 -12.81 -1.34 -23.95
C GLY A 266 -12.20 -2.49 -23.13
N GLY A 267 -10.87 -2.47 -22.93
CA GLY A 267 -10.19 -3.33 -21.95
C GLY A 267 -10.54 -2.99 -20.50
N ASN A 268 -10.40 -3.97 -19.60
CA ASN A 268 -10.68 -3.77 -18.18
C ASN A 268 -9.57 -2.92 -17.53
N VAL A 269 -9.90 -1.68 -17.19
CA VAL A 269 -9.07 -0.80 -16.36
C VAL A 269 -8.98 -1.38 -14.94
N PHE A 270 -7.79 -1.37 -14.34
CA PHE A 270 -7.66 -1.66 -12.92
C PHE A 270 -8.46 -0.64 -12.09
N ASP A 271 -9.38 -1.14 -11.27
CA ASP A 271 -10.17 -0.33 -10.34
C ASP A 271 -9.65 -0.56 -8.92
N HIS A 272 -8.90 0.42 -8.41
CA HIS A 272 -8.29 0.37 -7.09
C HIS A 272 -9.35 0.32 -5.97
N LYS A 273 -10.52 0.95 -6.14
CA LYS A 273 -11.61 0.88 -5.16
C LYS A 273 -12.15 -0.53 -5.06
N GLN A 274 -12.36 -1.19 -6.20
CA GLN A 274 -12.82 -2.59 -6.23
C GLN A 274 -11.79 -3.53 -5.62
N PHE A 275 -10.49 -3.25 -5.75
CA PHE A 275 -9.46 -3.98 -5.05
C PHE A 275 -9.64 -3.90 -3.52
N TYR A 276 -9.73 -2.69 -2.94
CA TYR A 276 -9.92 -2.53 -1.49
C TYR A 276 -11.25 -3.10 -1.00
N LEU A 277 -12.33 -2.95 -1.77
CA LEU A 277 -13.62 -3.55 -1.43
C LEU A 277 -13.55 -5.09 -1.38
N LYS A 278 -12.83 -5.72 -2.31
CA LYS A 278 -12.64 -7.18 -2.28
C LYS A 278 -11.75 -7.60 -1.11
N HIS A 279 -10.68 -6.85 -0.86
CA HIS A 279 -9.79 -7.13 0.27
C HIS A 279 -10.51 -7.00 1.61
N ALA A 280 -11.35 -5.97 1.80
CA ALA A 280 -12.17 -5.81 3.00
C ALA A 280 -13.13 -7.01 3.23
N ARG A 281 -13.74 -7.53 2.16
CA ARG A 281 -14.58 -8.76 2.26
C ARG A 281 -13.78 -9.98 2.68
N LEU A 282 -12.55 -10.10 2.19
CA LEU A 282 -11.63 -11.16 2.60
C LEU A 282 -11.32 -11.07 4.10
N LEU A 283 -11.12 -9.86 4.65
CA LEU A 283 -10.92 -9.68 6.08
C LEU A 283 -12.14 -10.15 6.90
N ALA A 284 -13.35 -9.79 6.45
CA ALA A 284 -14.58 -10.23 7.09
C ALA A 284 -14.77 -11.75 7.03
N SER A 285 -14.49 -12.38 5.89
CA SER A 285 -14.72 -13.82 5.71
C SER A 285 -13.64 -14.70 6.34
N ASP A 286 -12.38 -14.27 6.29
CA ASP A 286 -11.23 -15.15 6.54
C ASP A 286 -10.50 -14.79 7.84
N VAL A 287 -10.73 -13.61 8.41
CA VAL A 287 -10.11 -13.20 9.67
C VAL A 287 -11.14 -13.17 10.79
N GLU A 288 -12.26 -12.45 10.61
CA GLU A 288 -13.25 -12.31 11.69
C GLU A 288 -14.00 -13.60 12.00
N LYS A 289 -14.33 -14.43 10.99
CA LYS A 289 -15.05 -15.70 11.19
C LYS A 289 -14.22 -16.84 11.78
N GLN A 290 -12.91 -16.66 11.91
CA GLN A 290 -12.01 -17.66 12.50
C GLN A 290 -11.79 -17.44 14.00
N GLY A 291 -12.33 -16.36 14.58
CA GLY A 291 -12.18 -15.97 15.98
C GLY A 291 -13.36 -16.30 16.87
#